data_AF-A0A453RFK4-F1
#
_entry.id   AF-A0A453RFK4-F1
#
_cell.length_a   1.000
_cell.length_b   1.000
_cell.length_c   1.000
_cell.angle_alpha   90.00
_cell.angle_beta   90.00
_cell.angle_gamma   90.00
#
_symmetry.space_group_name_H-M   'P 1'
#
loop_
_entity.id
_entity.type
_entity.pdbx_description
1 polymer ?
#
loop_
_entity_poly.entity_id
_entity_poly.type
_entity_poly.pdbx_seq_one_letter_code
_entity_poly.pdbx_strand_id
1 'polypeptide(L)'
;MTNIGVNRAVDCTCHVDAMIFAFECFHDGWGVVRLVGVPHKEVAFNTHLMNFLSGKTLKGAFFGNYKPHTNLPDVVKIYARKELELEKFIMHDGPF
;
A
#
# COMPACT_ATOMS: atom_id res chain seq x y z
N MET A 1 -14.31 14.21 8.81
CA MET A 1 -12.92 13.75 9.00
C MET A 1 -12.91 12.74 10.14
N THR A 2 -11.98 11.77 10.17
CA THR A 2 -12.03 10.62 11.10
C THR A 2 -11.74 10.96 12.58
N ASN A 3 -11.64 12.24 12.95
CA ASN A 3 -11.30 12.81 14.26
C ASN A 3 -9.93 12.44 14.84
N ILE A 4 -9.50 11.20 14.68
CA ILE A 4 -8.34 10.58 15.32
C ILE A 4 -7.39 9.92 14.30
N GLY A 5 -7.59 10.13 13.00
CA GLY A 5 -6.85 9.47 11.94
C GLY A 5 -7.49 8.14 11.50
N VAL A 6 -6.88 7.49 10.51
CA VAL A 6 -7.33 6.20 9.97
C VAL A 6 -6.60 5.03 10.64
N ASN A 7 -7.19 3.82 10.61
CA ASN A 7 -6.56 2.61 11.18
C ASN A 7 -5.50 2.02 10.25
N ARG A 8 -5.76 2.05 8.94
CA ARG A 8 -4.89 1.53 7.90
C ARG A 8 -4.97 2.40 6.67
N ALA A 9 -3.86 2.65 5.99
CA ALA A 9 -3.93 3.02 4.58
C ALA A 9 -2.71 2.57 3.80
N VAL A 10 -2.80 2.84 2.51
CA VAL A 10 -1.90 2.36 1.49
C VAL A 10 -1.53 3.56 0.62
N ASP A 11 -0.24 3.82 0.45
CA ASP A 11 0.22 4.74 -0.58
C ASP A 11 0.54 3.98 -1.87
N CYS A 12 -0.05 4.46 -2.96
CA CYS A 12 0.11 3.92 -4.31
C CYS A 12 0.61 5.00 -5.29
N THR A 13 1.12 6.15 -4.80
CA THR A 13 1.47 7.30 -5.65
C THR A 13 2.92 7.28 -6.13
N CYS A 14 3.81 6.58 -5.42
CA CYS A 14 5.26 6.64 -5.62
C CYS A 14 5.89 8.03 -5.35
N HIS A 15 5.14 8.98 -4.79
CA HIS A 15 5.63 10.33 -4.45
C HIS A 15 5.95 10.43 -2.96
N VAL A 16 7.17 10.83 -2.61
CA VAL A 16 7.63 10.71 -1.21
C VAL A 16 6.89 11.65 -0.25
N ASP A 17 6.49 12.84 -0.68
CA ASP A 17 5.69 13.72 0.18
C ASP A 17 4.33 13.09 0.50
N ALA A 18 3.73 12.37 -0.47
CA ALA A 18 2.48 11.66 -0.25
C ALA A 18 2.66 10.45 0.68
N MET A 19 3.80 9.76 0.58
CA MET A 19 4.15 8.67 1.51
C MET A 19 4.34 9.17 2.95
N ILE A 20 5.06 10.29 3.13
CA ILE A 20 5.27 10.91 4.45
C ILE A 20 3.94 11.39 5.01
N PHE A 21 3.17 12.12 4.21
CA PHE A 21 1.83 12.59 4.60
C PHE A 21 0.92 11.43 5.00
N ALA A 22 0.93 10.34 4.22
CA ALA A 22 0.23 9.13 4.57
C ALA A 22 0.66 8.70 5.97
N PHE A 23 1.94 8.43 6.22
CA PHE A 23 2.42 7.97 7.52
C PHE A 23 2.06 8.90 8.70
N GLU A 24 2.12 10.21 8.51
CA GLU A 24 1.90 11.17 9.59
C GLU A 24 0.41 11.32 9.97
N CYS A 25 -0.52 11.10 9.03
CA CYS A 25 -1.96 11.29 9.24
C CYS A 25 -2.73 10.12 9.92
N PHE A 26 -2.05 9.04 10.31
CA PHE A 26 -2.67 7.87 10.96
C PHE A 26 -2.94 8.05 12.45
N HIS A 27 -3.85 7.20 12.94
CA HIS A 27 -4.14 7.08 14.36
C HIS A 27 -2.91 6.71 15.18
N ASP A 28 -2.63 7.51 16.20
CA ASP A 28 -1.59 7.23 17.20
C ASP A 28 -1.94 5.96 17.98
N GLY A 29 -1.01 5.03 18.13
CA GLY A 29 -1.17 3.81 18.92
C GLY A 29 -1.14 2.53 18.09
N TRP A 30 -1.95 2.44 17.04
CA TRP A 30 -2.10 1.20 16.26
C TRP A 30 -2.23 1.41 14.74
N GLY A 31 -2.09 2.64 14.25
CA GLY A 31 -2.16 2.94 12.82
C GLY A 31 -1.09 2.18 12.02
N VAL A 32 -1.49 1.56 10.91
CA VAL A 32 -0.56 0.86 10.00
C VAL A 32 -0.62 1.44 8.60
N VAL A 33 0.49 1.97 8.11
CA VAL A 33 0.63 2.38 6.71
C VAL A 33 1.40 1.34 5.92
N ARG A 34 0.98 1.12 4.68
CA ARG A 34 1.69 0.27 3.71
C ARG A 34 2.09 1.09 2.49
N LEU A 35 3.38 1.22 2.24
CA LEU A 35 3.90 1.82 1.02
C LEU A 35 4.01 0.75 -0.07
N VAL A 36 3.30 0.94 -1.18
CA VAL A 36 3.33 0.04 -2.35
C VAL A 36 4.11 0.67 -3.50
N GLY A 37 4.13 2.00 -3.56
CA GLY A 37 4.88 2.72 -4.58
C GLY A 37 6.40 2.53 -4.48
N VAL A 38 7.07 2.57 -5.62
CA VAL A 38 8.53 2.46 -5.73
C VAL A 38 9.11 3.86 -5.95
N PRO A 39 9.74 4.49 -4.95
CA PRO A 39 10.32 5.82 -5.11
C PRO A 39 11.64 5.77 -5.91
N HIS A 40 12.10 6.93 -6.38
CA HIS A 40 13.42 7.05 -7.01
C HIS A 40 14.55 6.70 -6.01
N LYS A 41 15.68 6.20 -6.52
CA LYS A 41 16.77 5.61 -5.71
C LYS A 41 17.38 6.56 -4.67
N GLU A 42 17.26 7.86 -4.88
CA GLU A 42 17.92 8.90 -4.08
C GLU A 42 16.99 9.58 -3.05
N VAL A 43 15.74 9.12 -2.94
CA VAL A 43 14.78 9.80 -2.06
C VAL A 43 14.86 9.26 -0.64
N ALA A 44 14.86 10.17 0.34
CA ALA A 44 14.85 9.85 1.76
C ALA A 44 13.45 10.04 2.35
N PHE A 45 13.05 9.09 3.20
CA PHE A 45 11.83 9.20 3.99
C PHE A 45 12.18 9.78 5.36
N ASN A 46 11.76 11.02 5.62
CA ASN A 46 12.03 11.72 6.87
C ASN A 46 10.72 11.98 7.62
N THR A 47 10.69 11.67 8.92
CA THR A 47 9.53 11.91 9.78
C THR A 47 9.98 12.04 11.24
N HIS A 48 9.11 12.59 12.09
CA HIS A 48 9.41 12.77 13.50
C HIS A 48 9.44 11.43 14.25
N LEU A 49 10.45 11.19 15.10
CA LEU A 49 10.63 9.94 15.85
C LEU A 49 9.42 9.58 16.73
N MET A 50 8.72 10.60 17.24
CA MET A 50 7.50 10.41 18.03
C MET A 50 6.43 9.63 17.29
N ASN A 51 6.38 9.67 15.94
CA ASN A 51 5.41 8.88 15.17
C ASN A 51 5.60 7.37 15.37
N PHE A 52 6.84 6.91 15.55
CA PHE A 52 7.11 5.49 15.85
C PHE A 52 6.87 5.17 17.34
N LEU A 53 7.29 6.08 18.24
CA LEU A 53 7.07 5.91 19.68
C LEU A 53 5.60 5.96 20.07
N SER A 54 4.77 6.71 19.32
CA SER A 54 3.33 6.74 19.51
C SER A 54 2.64 5.47 19.03
N GLY A 55 3.35 4.50 18.44
CA GLY A 55 2.80 3.20 18.04
C GLY A 55 2.38 3.10 16.58
N LYS A 56 2.67 4.10 15.73
CA LYS A 56 2.43 3.96 14.28
C LYS A 56 3.42 2.95 13.68
N THR A 57 2.92 2.15 12.74
CA THR A 57 3.72 1.15 12.04
C THR A 57 3.84 1.47 10.55
N LEU A 58 5.08 1.60 10.08
CA LEU A 58 5.41 1.73 8.65
C LEU A 58 5.77 0.36 8.08
N LYS A 59 5.10 -0.06 7.00
CA LYS A 59 5.42 -1.30 6.27
C LYS A 59 5.60 -1.03 4.78
N GLY A 60 6.54 -1.72 4.16
CA GLY A 60 6.59 -1.84 2.69
C GLY A 60 5.72 -3.00 2.19
N ALA A 61 5.36 -2.96 0.92
CA ALA A 61 4.88 -4.13 0.20
C ALA A 61 5.45 -4.17 -1.22
N PHE A 62 6.25 -5.19 -1.47
CA PHE A 62 6.70 -5.51 -2.82
C PHE A 62 5.83 -6.64 -3.35
N PHE A 63 5.25 -6.46 -4.54
CA PHE A 63 4.33 -7.44 -5.16
C PHE A 63 3.16 -7.85 -4.24
N GLY A 64 2.64 -6.91 -3.43
CA GLY A 64 1.58 -7.19 -2.45
C GLY A 64 1.99 -8.15 -1.32
N ASN A 65 3.29 -8.42 -1.15
CA ASN A 65 3.85 -9.46 -0.30
C ASN A 65 3.44 -10.90 -0.69
N TYR A 66 3.03 -11.09 -1.94
CA TYR A 66 2.79 -12.42 -2.49
C TYR A 66 4.12 -13.10 -2.84
N LYS A 67 4.21 -14.40 -2.60
CA LYS A 67 5.23 -15.25 -3.20
C LYS A 67 4.72 -15.71 -4.56
N PRO A 68 5.32 -15.27 -5.69
CA PRO A 68 4.74 -15.48 -7.01
C PRO A 68 4.45 -16.95 -7.32
N HIS A 69 5.42 -17.84 -7.06
CA HIS A 69 5.29 -19.27 -7.37
C HIS A 69 4.17 -19.96 -6.58
N THR A 70 4.02 -19.63 -5.29
CA THR A 70 3.10 -20.36 -4.40
C THR A 70 1.74 -19.70 -4.25
N ASN A 71 1.65 -18.37 -4.33
CA ASN A 71 0.40 -17.66 -4.03
C ASN A 71 -0.36 -17.19 -5.27
N LEU A 72 0.32 -16.95 -6.40
CA LEU A 72 -0.36 -16.48 -7.61
C LEU A 72 -1.42 -17.46 -8.14
N PRO A 73 -1.21 -18.80 -8.10
CA PRO A 73 -2.26 -19.75 -8.47
C PRO A 73 -3.55 -19.59 -7.66
N ASP A 74 -3.46 -19.19 -6.39
CA ASP A 74 -4.63 -18.98 -5.55
C ASP A 74 -5.37 -17.69 -5.91
N VAL A 75 -4.66 -16.64 -6.31
CA VAL A 75 -5.27 -15.41 -6.84
C VAL A 75 -6.05 -15.70 -8.12
N VAL A 76 -5.52 -16.55 -9.00
CA VAL A 76 -6.24 -16.98 -10.22
C VAL A 76 -7.52 -17.75 -9.87
N LYS A 77 -7.49 -18.60 -8.84
CA LYS A 77 -8.70 -19.29 -8.37
C LYS A 77 -9.75 -18.31 -7.83
N ILE A 78 -9.33 -17.28 -7.07
CA ILE A 78 -10.23 -16.21 -6.58
C ILE A 78 -10.90 -15.50 -7.77
N TYR A 79 -10.12 -15.17 -8.80
CA TYR A 79 -10.66 -14.60 -10.04
C TYR A 79 -11.64 -15.54 -10.75
N ALA A 80 -11.30 -16.83 -10.90
CA ALA A 80 -12.18 -17.83 -11.51
C ALA A 80 -13.49 -18.04 -10.75
N ARG A 81 -13.50 -17.84 -9.42
CA ARG A 81 -14.70 -17.82 -8.58
C ARG A 81 -15.51 -16.52 -8.65
N LYS A 82 -15.06 -15.54 -9.46
CA LYS A 82 -15.65 -14.19 -9.59
C LYS A 82 -15.63 -13.38 -8.28
N GLU A 83 -14.73 -13.71 -7.36
CA GLU A 83 -14.51 -12.95 -6.11
C GLU A 83 -13.61 -11.72 -6.33
N LEU A 84 -12.94 -11.63 -7.48
CA LEU A 84 -12.08 -10.51 -7.87
C LEU A 84 -12.56 -9.93 -9.21
N GLU A 85 -12.92 -8.65 -9.24
CA GLU A 85 -13.38 -7.94 -10.43
C GLU A 85 -12.21 -7.43 -11.29
N LEU A 86 -11.53 -8.32 -12.01
CA LEU A 86 -10.37 -7.96 -12.83
C LEU A 86 -10.74 -7.17 -14.10
N GLU A 87 -11.89 -7.50 -14.72
CA GLU A 87 -12.29 -6.94 -16.02
C GLU A 87 -12.43 -5.42 -16.01
N LYS A 88 -12.80 -4.82 -14.87
CA LYS A 88 -12.93 -3.36 -14.72
C LYS A 88 -11.62 -2.59 -14.91
N PHE A 89 -10.48 -3.27 -14.77
CA PHE A 89 -9.17 -2.66 -14.92
C PHE A 89 -8.63 -2.75 -16.36
N ILE A 90 -9.30 -3.50 -17.25
CA ILE A 90 -8.93 -3.62 -18.66
C ILE A 90 -9.61 -2.47 -19.42
N MET A 91 -8.89 -1.38 -19.64
CA MET A 91 -9.42 -0.19 -20.34
C MET A 91 -9.21 -0.22 -21.86
N HIS A 92 -8.19 -0.93 -22.31
CA HIS A 92 -7.81 -1.02 -23.71
C HIS A 92 -7.37 -2.44 -24.03
N ASP A 93 -7.75 -2.92 -25.22
CA ASP A 93 -7.29 -4.18 -25.79
C ASP A 93 -6.75 -3.89 -27.20
N GLY A 94 -5.59 -4.46 -27.52
CA GLY A 94 -4.84 -4.13 -28.73
C GLY A 94 -3.99 -5.31 -29.21
N PRO A 95 -3.67 -5.37 -30.51
CA PRO A 95 -2.83 -6.43 -31.06
C PRO A 95 -1.39 -6.34 -30.53
N PHE A 96 -0.74 -7.50 -30.43
CA PHE A 96 0.68 -7.65 -30.07
C PHE A 96 1.63 -7.17 -31.17
#